data_AF-A0A9E0L3U8-F1
#
_entry.id   AF-A0A9E0L3U8-F1
#
_cell.length_a   1.000
_cell.length_b   1.000
_cell.length_c   1.000
_cell.angle_alpha   90.00
_cell.angle_beta   90.00
_cell.angle_gamma   90.00
#
_symmetry.space_group_name_H-M   'P 1'
#
loop_
_entity.id
_entity.type
_entity.pdbx_description
1 polymer ?
#
loop_
_entity_poly.entity_id
_entity_poly.type
_entity_poly.pdbx_seq_one_letter_code
_entity_poly.pdbx_strand_id
1 'polypeptide(L)' 'MSKTGLDFSVGDHVVYPAHGVGQVQGIETQEVAGYSLEVYVITFDHEKMTLRVPTAKARTAGL' A
#
# COMPACT_ATOMS: atom_id res chain seq x y z
N MET A 1 1.74 -0.06 22.66
CA MET A 1 1.63 -0.56 21.28
C MET A 1 2.27 0.48 20.38
N SER A 2 3.53 0.25 20.01
CA SER A 2 4.35 1.27 19.36
C SER A 2 3.96 1.33 17.88
N LYS A 3 3.20 2.37 17.49
CA LYS A 3 2.99 2.73 16.10
C LYS A 3 4.36 3.07 15.53
N THR A 4 4.95 2.14 14.78
CA THR A 4 6.23 2.40 14.13
C THR A 4 5.90 3.38 13.02
N GLY A 5 6.57 4.54 12.94
CA GLY A 5 6.13 5.70 12.15
C GLY A 5 6.09 5.56 10.62
N LEU A 6 5.90 4.35 10.09
CA LEU A 6 5.85 4.00 8.67
C LEU A 6 4.59 3.17 8.33
N ASP A 7 3.63 3.05 9.25
CA ASP A 7 2.35 2.38 8.97
C ASP A 7 1.40 3.40 8.33
N PHE A 8 1.10 3.21 7.05
CA PHE A 8 0.20 4.10 6.29
C PHE A 8 -1.25 3.88 6.69
N SER A 9 -2.02 4.96 6.69
CA SER A 9 -3.45 4.99 6.97
C SER A 9 -4.22 5.37 5.70
N VAL A 10 -5.51 5.02 5.65
CA VAL A 10 -6.39 5.46 4.58
C VAL A 10 -6.40 6.99 4.52
N GLY A 11 -6.21 7.53 3.31
CA GLY A 11 -6.08 8.95 3.04
C GLY A 11 -4.64 9.46 2.94
N ASP A 12 -3.65 8.69 3.41
CA ASP A 12 -2.24 9.08 3.31
C ASP A 12 -1.79 9.12 1.84
N HIS A 13 -1.01 10.14 1.51
CA HIS A 13 -0.31 10.23 0.23
C HIS A 13 1.05 9.56 0.34
N VAL A 14 1.35 8.70 -0.62
CA VAL A 14 2.57 7.89 -0.65
C VAL A 14 3.25 8.02 -1.99
N VAL A 15 4.58 7.87 -2.01
CA VAL A 15 5.36 7.88 -3.25
C VAL A 15 5.77 6.46 -3.57
N TYR A 16 5.42 5.98 -4.76
CA TYR A 16 5.91 4.71 -5.26
C TYR A 16 6.93 4.99 -6.38
N PRO A 17 8.19 4.51 -6.28
CA PRO A 17 9.28 4.93 -7.18
C PRO A 17 8.98 4.88 -8.68
N ALA A 18 8.14 3.93 -9.13
CA ALA A 18 7.79 3.78 -10.54
C ALA A 18 6.56 4.58 -11.00
N HIS A 19 5.67 5.00 -10.08
CA HIS A 19 4.33 5.53 -10.40
C HIS A 19 4.07 6.93 -9.80
N GLY A 20 5.03 7.46 -9.03
CA GLY A 20 4.90 8.79 -8.43
C GLY A 20 3.98 8.78 -7.21
N VAL A 21 3.16 9.83 -7.07
CA VAL A 21 2.31 10.02 -5.90
C VAL A 21 1.00 9.27 -6.07
N GLY A 22 0.67 8.43 -5.08
CA GLY A 22 -0.64 7.78 -4.95
C GLY A 22 -1.26 8.06 -3.59
N GLN A 23 -2.52 7.66 -3.42
CA GLN A 23 -3.24 7.76 -2.16
C GLN A 23 -3.69 6.39 -1.67
N VAL A 24 -3.49 6.11 -0.38
CA VAL A 24 -3.97 4.88 0.24
C VAL A 24 -5.49 4.95 0.36
N GLN A 25 -6.20 4.08 -0.34
CA GLN A 25 -7.65 3.95 -0.27
C GLN A 25 -8.10 2.97 0.82
N GLY A 26 -7.24 2.01 1.18
CA GLY A 26 -7.63 0.92 2.07
C GLY A 26 -6.48 0.02 2.48
N ILE A 27 -6.75 -0.79 3.50
CA ILE A 27 -5.94 -1.96 3.86
C ILE A 27 -6.88 -3.16 3.74
N GLU A 28 -6.52 -4.12 2.92
CA GLU A 28 -7.33 -5.32 2.64
C GLU A 28 -6.54 -6.59 2.93
N THR A 29 -7.23 -7.66 3.31
CA THR A 29 -6.66 -9.00 3.36
C THR A 29 -7.06 -9.77 2.11
N GLN A 30 -6.08 -10.29 1.38
CA GLN A 30 -6.28 -11.11 0.20
C GLN A 30 -5.74 -12.52 0.39
N GLU A 31 -6.46 -13.50 -0.14
CA GLU A 31 -5.99 -14.89 -0.16
C GLU A 31 -5.26 -15.17 -1.49
N VAL A 32 -3.98 -15.51 -1.43
CA VAL A 32 -3.15 -15.86 -2.59
C VAL A 32 -2.49 -17.20 -2.33
N ALA A 33 -2.77 -18.18 -3.19
CA ALA A 33 -2.24 -19.55 -3.08
C ALA A 33 -2.48 -20.20 -1.69
N GLY A 34 -3.62 -19.91 -1.06
CA GLY A 34 -3.98 -20.42 0.28
C GLY A 34 -3.33 -19.66 1.44
N TYR A 35 -2.62 -18.56 1.17
CA TYR A 35 -2.04 -17.68 2.20
C TYR A 35 -2.82 -16.37 2.27
N SER A 36 -3.16 -15.94 3.49
CA SER A 36 -3.73 -14.61 3.73
C SER A 36 -2.63 -13.56 3.81
N LEU A 37 -2.74 -12.52 2.97
CA LEU A 37 -1.81 -11.41 2.86
C LEU A 37 -2.55 -10.10 3.11
N GLU A 38 -2.08 -9.30 4.04
CA GLU A 38 -2.54 -7.93 4.21
C GLU A 38 -1.82 -7.01 3.20
N VAL A 39 -2.59 -6.20 2.47
CA VAL A 39 -2.11 -5.32 1.41
C VAL A 39 -2.66 -3.91 1.57
N TYR A 40 -1.83 -2.91 1.28
CA TYR A 40 -2.27 -1.54 1.02
C TYR A 40 -2.88 -1.44 -0.37
N VAL A 41 -4.05 -0.82 -0.47
CA VAL A 41 -4.71 -0.47 -1.74
C VAL A 41 -4.39 0.99 -2.02
N ILE A 42 -3.61 1.25 -3.07
CA ILE A 42 -3.13 2.58 -3.43
C ILE A 42 -3.63 2.95 -4.82
N THR A 43 -4.26 4.11 -4.96
CA THR A 43 -4.68 4.63 -6.27
C THR A 43 -3.72 5.71 -6.76
N PHE A 44 -3.43 5.64 -8.07
CA PHE A 44 -2.64 6.64 -8.79
C PHE A 44 -3.57 7.31 -9.81
N ASP A 45 -4.13 8.45 -9.46
CA ASP A 45 -5.19 9.11 -10.22
C ASP A 45 -4.75 9.51 -11.63
N HIS A 46 -3.48 9.92 -11.78
CA HIS A 46 -2.89 10.27 -13.07
C HIS A 46 -2.85 9.08 -14.04
N GLU A 47 -2.59 7.87 -13.54
CA GLU A 47 -2.49 6.65 -14.34
C GLU A 47 -3.81 5.84 -14.36
N LYS A 48 -4.84 6.28 -13.60
CA LYS A 48 -6.08 5.53 -13.33
C LYS A 48 -5.82 4.08 -12.91
N MET A 49 -4.75 3.88 -12.13
CA MET A 49 -4.26 2.57 -11.73
C MET A 49 -4.44 2.35 -10.23
N THR A 50 -4.73 1.11 -9.82
CA THR A 50 -4.72 0.69 -8.42
C THR A 50 -3.62 -0.34 -8.20
N LEU A 51 -2.70 -0.05 -7.28
CA LEU A 51 -1.64 -0.96 -6.86
C LEU A 51 -1.99 -1.59 -5.51
N ARG A 52 -1.67 -2.87 -5.36
CA ARG A 52 -1.79 -3.59 -4.08
C ARG A 52 -0.41 -4.00 -3.60
N VAL A 53 0.02 -3.43 -2.49
CA VAL A 53 1.36 -3.67 -1.95
C VAL A 53 1.25 -4.38 -0.60
N PRO A 54 1.84 -5.57 -0.40
CA PRO A 54 1.84 -6.24 0.88
C PRO A 54 2.37 -5.33 1.99
N THR A 55 1.65 -5.21 3.10
CA THR A 55 2.03 -4.31 4.21
C THR A 55 3.41 -4.67 4.76
N ALA A 56 3.72 -5.96 4.82
CA ALA A 56 5.02 -6.50 5.20
C ALA A 56 6.19 -6.07 4.29
N LYS A 57 5.93 -5.74 3.01
CA LYS A 57 6.95 -5.34 2.02
C LYS A 57 6.94 -3.85 1.70
N ALA A 58 5.99 -3.08 2.21
CA ALA A 58 5.83 -1.66 1.86
C ALA A 58 7.15 -0.88 2.05
N ARG A 59 7.81 -1.03 3.21
CA ARG A 59 9.10 -0.39 3.48
C ARG A 59 10.21 -0.77 2.49
N THR A 60 10.25 -2.04 2.10
CA THR A 60 11.28 -2.53 1.16
C THR A 60 10.97 -2.17 -0.30
N ALA A 61 9.71 -1.90 -0.62
CA ALA A 61 9.27 -1.48 -1.95
C ALA A 61 9.49 0.02 -2.20
N GLY A 62 9.93 0.78 -1.19
CA GLY A 62 10.19 2.21 -1.28
C GLY A 62 8.97 3.09 -1.02
N LEU A 63 7.94 2.55 -0.35
CA LEU A 63 6.87 3.33 0.27
C LEU A 63 7.35 3.94 1.59
#